data_AF-A0AA39W991-F1
#
_entry.id   AF-A0AA39W991-F1
#
_cell.length_a   1.000
_cell.length_b   1.000
_cell.length_c   1.000
_cell.angle_alpha   90.00
_cell.angle_beta   90.00
_cell.angle_gamma   90.00
#
_symmetry.space_group_name_H-M   'P 1'
#
loop_
_entity.id
_entity.type
_entity.pdbx_description
1 polymer ?
#
loop_
_entity_poly.entity_id
_entity_poly.type
_entity_poly.pdbx_seq_one_letter_code
_entity_poly.pdbx_strand_id
1 'polypeptide(L)'
;MVVKDFKSISSTQGWKVMKRANPALEQELVEAVVEEDSRKQERLRKMEERKVYLQLHEAMEALLHICRDGCRTIGPRDKKLKGSQVACNFLACKGLEALVRHFSNCKARVPGGCVHCKRMWQLLELHSRMCNEPDICKVPLCRHLKEKMQQNSKKDEAKWTLLVSKVITAKKALGPFSARHAGLS
;
A
#
# COMPACT_ATOMS: atom_id res chain seq x y z
N MET A 1 14.12 31.72 -0.19
CA MET A 1 13.19 32.69 0.45
C MET A 1 12.21 33.25 -0.58
N VAL A 2 12.67 33.87 -1.67
CA VAL A 2 11.81 34.50 -2.70
C VAL A 2 10.69 33.60 -3.24
N VAL A 3 10.97 32.34 -3.55
CA VAL A 3 9.96 31.41 -4.10
C VAL A 3 8.80 31.10 -3.14
N LYS A 4 9.07 31.02 -1.83
CA LYS A 4 8.04 30.70 -0.82
C LYS A 4 7.09 31.88 -0.57
N ASP A 5 7.63 33.09 -0.65
CA ASP A 5 6.90 34.33 -0.38
C ASP A 5 6.43 35.02 -1.67
N PHE A 6 6.54 34.34 -2.82
CA PHE A 6 6.29 34.91 -4.14
C PHE A 6 4.92 35.58 -4.26
N LYS A 7 3.88 35.01 -3.65
CA LYS A 7 2.53 35.60 -3.62
C LYS A 7 2.50 36.96 -2.90
N SER A 8 3.26 37.10 -1.82
CA SER A 8 3.39 38.35 -1.09
C SER A 8 4.26 39.35 -1.84
N ILE A 9 5.32 38.88 -2.51
CA ILE A 9 6.25 39.72 -3.25
C ILE A 9 5.57 40.29 -4.51
N SER A 10 4.83 39.47 -5.26
CA SER A 10 4.21 39.84 -6.54
C SER A 10 3.11 40.89 -6.41
N SER A 11 2.56 41.09 -5.20
CA SER A 11 1.56 42.11 -4.90
C SER A 11 2.18 43.46 -4.49
N THR A 12 3.50 43.53 -4.30
CA THR A 12 4.20 44.78 -3.95
C THR A 12 4.37 45.72 -5.14
N GLN A 13 4.51 47.02 -4.88
CA GLN A 13 4.87 48.00 -5.92
C GLN A 13 6.30 47.76 -6.44
N GLY A 14 7.21 47.30 -5.59
CA GLY A 14 8.58 46.93 -6.00
C GLY A 14 8.59 45.87 -7.10
N TRP A 15 7.68 44.88 -7.03
CA TRP A 15 7.53 43.88 -8.09
C TRP A 15 7.11 44.49 -9.43
N LYS A 16 6.16 45.43 -9.44
CA LYS A 16 5.71 46.11 -10.66
C LYS A 16 6.82 46.92 -11.31
N VAL A 17 7.64 47.59 -10.50
CA VAL A 17 8.81 48.34 -10.98
C VAL A 17 9.86 47.39 -11.54
N MET A 18 10.19 46.31 -10.83
CA MET A 18 11.13 45.29 -11.28
C MET A 18 10.69 44.69 -12.62
N LYS A 19 9.42 44.30 -12.74
CA LYS A 19 8.84 43.72 -13.97
C LYS A 19 9.00 44.62 -15.19
N ARG A 20 8.80 45.93 -15.03
CA ARG A 20 9.00 46.91 -16.11
C ARG A 20 10.47 47.10 -16.47
N ALA A 21 11.35 47.06 -15.47
CA ALA A 21 12.78 47.25 -15.66
C ALA A 21 13.48 46.01 -16.23
N ASN A 22 13.02 44.81 -15.87
CA ASN A 22 13.64 43.54 -16.28
C ASN A 22 12.60 42.41 -16.45
N PRO A 23 11.94 42.34 -17.63
CA PRO A 23 10.98 41.27 -17.93
C PRO A 23 11.58 39.85 -17.93
N ALA A 24 12.85 39.72 -18.32
CA ALA A 24 13.53 38.42 -18.35
C ALA A 24 13.70 37.85 -16.92
N LEU A 25 14.05 38.71 -15.95
CA LEU A 25 14.12 38.31 -14.55
C LEU A 25 12.76 37.93 -13.97
N GLU A 26 11.68 38.60 -14.37
CA GLU A 26 10.34 38.15 -13.98
C GLU A 26 10.08 36.73 -14.46
N GLN A 27 10.34 36.46 -15.75
CA GLN A 27 10.11 35.15 -16.34
C GLN A 27 10.88 34.06 -15.59
N GLU A 28 12.18 34.28 -15.32
CA GLU A 28 13.02 33.35 -14.56
C GLU A 28 12.46 33.08 -13.15
N LEU A 29 12.01 34.12 -12.45
CA LEU A 29 11.44 33.97 -11.11
C LEU A 29 10.11 33.22 -11.11
N VAL A 30 9.25 33.46 -12.11
CA VAL A 30 7.99 32.73 -12.27
C VAL A 30 8.26 31.27 -12.59
N GLU A 31 9.18 30.97 -13.52
CA GLU A 31 9.60 29.62 -13.86
C GLU A 31 10.13 28.87 -12.63
N ALA A 32 11.04 29.50 -11.86
CA ALA A 32 11.56 28.94 -10.62
C ALA A 32 10.47 28.62 -9.58
N VAL A 33 9.41 29.44 -9.49
CA VAL A 33 8.27 29.20 -8.60
C VAL A 33 7.44 28.00 -9.07
N VAL A 34 7.15 27.92 -10.37
CA VAL A 34 6.39 26.81 -10.96
C VAL A 34 7.15 25.49 -10.81
N GLU A 35 8.46 25.49 -11.03
CA GLU A 35 9.30 24.31 -10.86
C GLU A 35 9.35 23.83 -9.41
N GLU A 36 9.52 24.73 -8.44
CA GLU A 36 9.52 24.37 -7.02
C GLU A 36 8.16 23.84 -6.55
N ASP A 37 7.04 24.43 -6.99
CA ASP A 37 5.71 23.90 -6.67
C ASP A 37 5.51 22.51 -7.30
N SER A 38 5.87 22.34 -8.58
CA SER A 38 5.83 21.05 -9.27
C SER A 38 6.66 19.98 -8.55
N ARG A 39 7.88 20.30 -8.10
CA ARG A 39 8.73 19.42 -7.30
C ARG A 39 8.10 19.09 -5.95
N LYS A 40 7.44 20.06 -5.30
CA LYS A 40 6.73 19.85 -4.04
C LYS A 40 5.52 18.92 -4.23
N GLN A 41 4.70 19.14 -5.25
CA GLN A 41 3.56 18.28 -5.58
C GLN A 41 4.03 16.86 -5.90
N GLU A 42 5.09 16.70 -6.68
CA GLU A 42 5.65 15.37 -6.99
C GLU A 42 6.16 14.65 -5.73
N ARG A 43 6.82 15.37 -4.80
CA ARG A 43 7.22 14.80 -3.49
C ARG A 43 6.01 14.32 -2.68
N LEU A 44 4.94 15.11 -2.63
CA LEU A 44 3.71 14.75 -1.92
C LEU A 44 3.03 13.54 -2.57
N ARG A 45 2.95 13.52 -3.90
CA ARG A 45 2.39 12.39 -4.66
C ARG A 45 3.17 11.10 -4.41
N LYS A 46 4.51 11.15 -4.46
CA LYS A 46 5.39 10.01 -4.14
C LYS A 46 5.21 9.52 -2.70
N MET A 47 5.05 10.44 -1.75
CA MET A 47 4.77 10.10 -0.35
C MET A 47 3.43 9.36 -0.22
N GLU A 48 2.37 9.88 -0.84
CA GLU A 48 1.03 9.28 -0.76
C GLU A 48 0.99 7.92 -1.46
N GLU A 49 1.59 7.82 -2.65
CA GLU A 49 1.77 6.55 -3.36
C GLU A 49 2.48 5.50 -2.48
N ARG A 50 3.55 5.92 -1.79
CA ARG A 50 4.29 5.02 -0.89
C ARG A 50 3.46 4.55 0.30
N LYS A 51 2.58 5.41 0.86
CA LYS A 51 1.67 4.99 1.95
C LYS A 51 0.72 3.89 1.51
N VAL A 52 0.19 3.97 0.28
CA VAL A 52 -0.69 2.93 -0.28
C VAL A 52 0.02 1.58 -0.34
N TYR A 53 1.27 1.55 -0.83
CA TYR A 53 2.05 0.30 -0.88
C TYR A 53 2.44 -0.22 0.50
N LEU A 54 2.63 0.68 1.47
CA LEU A 54 2.88 0.29 2.85
C LEU A 54 1.63 -0.35 3.48
N GLN A 55 0.45 0.22 3.30
CA GLN A 55 -0.81 -0.37 3.76
C GLN A 55 -1.03 -1.76 3.15
N LEU A 56 -0.67 -1.94 1.88
CA LEU A 56 -0.74 -3.24 1.22
C LEU A 56 0.24 -4.24 1.83
N HIS A 57 1.46 -3.82 2.20
CA HIS A 57 2.40 -4.65 2.94
C HIS A 57 1.84 -5.04 4.32
N GLU A 58 1.30 -4.09 5.08
CA GLU A 58 0.66 -4.35 6.38
C GLU A 58 -0.51 -5.33 6.27
N ALA A 59 -1.28 -5.25 5.18
CA ALA A 59 -2.32 -6.23 4.88
C ALA A 59 -1.75 -7.63 4.60
N MET A 60 -0.59 -7.76 3.93
CA MET A 60 0.08 -9.05 3.74
C MET A 60 0.55 -9.67 5.06
N GLU A 61 1.12 -8.86 5.95
CA GLU A 61 1.54 -9.30 7.28
C GLU A 61 0.34 -9.72 8.14
N ALA A 62 -0.76 -8.95 8.11
CA ALA A 62 -2.00 -9.32 8.79
C ALA A 62 -2.62 -10.61 8.22
N LEU A 63 -2.61 -10.79 6.90
CA LEU A 63 -3.09 -12.01 6.25
C LEU A 63 -2.27 -13.23 6.70
N LEU A 64 -0.94 -13.10 6.74
CA LEU A 64 -0.03 -14.11 7.27
C LEU A 64 -0.37 -14.44 8.72
N HIS A 65 -0.49 -13.43 9.58
CA HIS A 65 -0.86 -13.61 10.98
C HIS A 65 -2.18 -14.37 11.14
N ILE A 66 -3.22 -14.00 10.40
CA ILE A 66 -4.54 -14.65 10.46
C ILE A 66 -4.44 -16.12 10.04
N CYS A 67 -3.71 -16.43 8.98
CA CYS A 67 -3.65 -17.78 8.41
C CYS A 67 -2.64 -18.71 9.10
N ARG A 68 -1.53 -18.17 9.61
CA ARG A 68 -0.44 -18.94 10.24
C ARG A 68 -0.59 -19.01 11.75
N ASP A 69 -0.72 -17.86 12.40
CA ASP A 69 -0.67 -17.75 13.87
C ASP A 69 -2.07 -17.87 14.49
N GLY A 70 -3.08 -17.50 13.72
CA GLY A 70 -4.45 -17.35 14.19
C GLY A 70 -4.63 -16.01 14.90
N CYS A 71 -5.58 -15.20 14.41
CA CYS A 71 -5.88 -13.92 15.03
C CYS A 71 -6.94 -14.09 16.13
N ARG A 72 -6.56 -13.85 17.38
CA ARG A 72 -7.46 -13.97 18.55
C ARG A 72 -8.68 -13.03 18.52
N THR A 73 -8.66 -11.98 17.69
CA THR A 73 -9.82 -11.11 17.46
C THR A 73 -10.68 -11.54 16.28
N ILE A 74 -10.22 -12.48 15.46
CA ILE A 74 -10.97 -13.06 14.34
C ILE A 74 -11.32 -14.50 14.73
N GLY A 75 -12.52 -14.69 15.25
CA GLY A 75 -12.97 -15.98 15.76
C GLY A 75 -12.98 -17.11 14.73
N PRO A 76 -13.03 -18.39 15.18
CA PRO A 76 -13.28 -19.54 14.33
C PRO A 76 -14.53 -19.33 13.47
N ARG A 77 -14.61 -20.05 12.34
CA ARG A 77 -15.52 -19.85 11.18
C ARG A 77 -16.98 -19.50 11.49
N ASP A 78 -17.50 -19.82 12.68
CA ASP A 78 -18.93 -19.71 13.00
C ASP A 78 -19.25 -19.11 14.39
N LYS A 79 -18.27 -18.50 15.09
CA LYS A 79 -18.50 -17.92 16.43
C LYS A 79 -18.16 -16.43 16.49
N LYS A 80 -19.14 -15.60 16.88
CA LYS A 80 -18.86 -14.26 17.42
C LYS A 80 -18.00 -14.45 18.68
N LEU A 81 -16.77 -13.96 18.65
CA LEU A 81 -15.96 -13.93 19.86
C LEU A 81 -16.64 -12.99 20.85
N LYS A 82 -16.99 -13.49 22.05
CA LYS A 82 -17.18 -12.63 23.21
C LYS A 82 -15.85 -11.92 23.44
N GLY A 83 -15.85 -10.60 23.27
CA GLY A 83 -14.64 -9.79 23.10
C GLY A 83 -13.54 -10.17 24.08
N SER A 84 -12.43 -10.69 23.54
CA SER A 84 -11.15 -10.57 24.24
C SER A 84 -10.85 -9.08 24.33
N GLN A 85 -10.64 -8.56 25.54
CA GLN A 85 -10.22 -7.17 25.77
C GLN A 85 -8.87 -6.84 25.12
N VAL A 86 -8.12 -7.84 24.64
CA VAL A 86 -6.81 -7.65 24.00
C VAL A 86 -6.99 -7.37 22.51
N ALA A 87 -6.67 -6.13 22.10
CA ALA A 87 -6.63 -5.74 20.70
C ALA A 87 -5.49 -6.45 19.95
N CYS A 88 -5.72 -6.86 18.70
CA CYS A 88 -4.67 -7.39 17.85
C CYS A 88 -3.70 -6.27 17.42
N ASN A 89 -2.40 -6.53 17.50
CA ASN A 89 -1.34 -5.58 17.13
C ASN A 89 -1.25 -5.33 15.61
N PHE A 90 -1.87 -6.19 14.79
CA PHE A 90 -1.94 -6.00 13.35
C PHE A 90 -3.18 -5.17 13.00
N LEU A 91 -2.99 -3.87 12.76
CA LEU A 91 -4.08 -2.92 12.47
C LEU A 91 -4.96 -3.37 11.30
N ALA A 92 -4.36 -3.99 10.28
CA ALA A 92 -5.07 -4.48 9.10
C ALA A 92 -5.96 -5.72 9.38
N CYS A 93 -5.82 -6.40 10.53
CA CYS A 93 -6.65 -7.57 10.86
C CYS A 93 -8.15 -7.24 10.85
N LYS A 94 -8.54 -6.14 11.51
CA LYS A 94 -9.96 -5.70 11.52
C LYS A 94 -10.48 -5.41 10.11
N GLY A 95 -9.64 -4.83 9.25
CA GLY A 95 -10.00 -4.56 7.86
C GLY A 95 -10.16 -5.83 7.02
N LEU A 96 -9.35 -6.87 7.28
CA LEU A 96 -9.38 -8.13 6.55
C LEU A 96 -10.42 -9.13 7.07
N GLU A 97 -10.87 -8.98 8.32
CA GLU A 97 -11.80 -9.87 8.99
C GLU A 97 -13.05 -10.20 8.14
N ALA A 98 -13.69 -9.18 7.56
CA ALA A 98 -14.87 -9.37 6.74
C ALA A 98 -14.57 -10.16 5.44
N LEU A 99 -13.43 -9.90 4.80
CA LEU A 99 -13.01 -10.63 3.59
C LEU A 99 -12.69 -12.09 3.90
N VAL A 100 -12.00 -12.37 5.01
CA VAL A 100 -11.65 -13.73 5.44
C VAL A 100 -12.89 -14.55 5.77
N ARG A 101 -13.83 -13.98 6.54
CA ARG A 101 -15.11 -14.64 6.85
C ARG A 101 -15.94 -14.88 5.60
N HIS A 102 -16.05 -13.86 4.74
CA HIS A 102 -16.78 -13.98 3.49
C HIS A 102 -16.20 -15.09 2.62
N PHE A 103 -14.89 -15.07 2.37
CA PHE A 103 -14.23 -16.03 1.48
C PHE A 103 -14.37 -17.48 1.97
N SER A 104 -14.43 -17.69 3.29
CA SER A 104 -14.63 -19.00 3.90
C SER A 104 -16.03 -19.56 3.64
N ASN A 105 -17.06 -18.70 3.61
CA ASN A 105 -18.47 -19.10 3.56
C ASN A 105 -19.12 -18.88 2.17
N CYS A 106 -18.44 -18.19 1.26
CA CYS A 106 -18.99 -17.84 -0.04
C CYS A 106 -18.92 -19.02 -1.02
N LYS A 107 -20.10 -19.44 -1.51
CA LYS A 107 -20.24 -20.50 -2.52
C LYS A 107 -19.69 -20.09 -3.89
N ALA A 108 -19.62 -18.79 -4.18
CA ALA A 108 -19.11 -18.22 -5.43
C ALA A 108 -17.60 -17.86 -5.35
N ARG A 109 -16.79 -18.66 -4.65
CA ARG A 109 -15.34 -18.40 -4.43
C ARG A 109 -14.43 -18.70 -5.62
N VAL A 110 -14.99 -18.97 -6.80
CA VAL A 110 -14.23 -19.26 -8.03
C VAL A 110 -13.64 -18.00 -8.65
N PRO A 111 -12.60 -18.11 -9.52
CA PRO A 111 -12.17 -17.00 -10.37
C PRO A 111 -13.37 -16.44 -11.16
N GLY A 112 -13.60 -15.12 -11.06
CA GLY A 112 -14.80 -14.48 -11.64
C GLY A 112 -15.97 -14.29 -10.67
N GLY A 113 -15.86 -14.80 -9.42
CA GLY A 113 -16.89 -14.71 -8.37
C GLY A 113 -17.29 -13.30 -7.91
N CYS A 114 -17.91 -13.20 -6.72
CA CYS A 114 -18.38 -11.91 -6.21
C CYS A 114 -17.22 -10.93 -5.89
N VAL A 115 -17.54 -9.64 -5.68
CA VAL A 115 -16.54 -8.58 -5.46
C VAL A 115 -15.63 -8.83 -4.25
N HIS A 116 -16.15 -9.39 -3.16
CA HIS A 116 -15.36 -9.69 -1.97
C HIS A 116 -14.38 -10.85 -2.20
N CYS A 117 -14.83 -11.91 -2.87
CA CYS A 117 -13.96 -13.01 -3.28
C CYS A 117 -12.87 -12.52 -4.25
N LYS A 118 -13.21 -11.66 -5.22
CA LYS A 118 -12.22 -11.08 -6.16
C LYS A 118 -11.12 -10.32 -5.42
N ARG A 119 -11.47 -9.52 -4.41
CA ARG A 119 -10.48 -8.82 -3.57
C ARG A 119 -9.61 -9.78 -2.77
N MET A 120 -10.22 -10.82 -2.17
CA MET A 120 -9.46 -11.83 -1.44
C MET A 120 -8.48 -12.59 -2.35
N TRP A 121 -8.92 -12.97 -3.56
CA TRP A 121 -8.04 -13.59 -4.56
C TRP A 121 -6.83 -12.72 -4.90
N GLN A 122 -7.02 -11.41 -5.10
CA GLN A 122 -5.91 -10.49 -5.36
C GLN A 122 -4.89 -10.46 -4.20
N LEU A 123 -5.36 -10.53 -2.95
CA LEU A 123 -4.47 -10.60 -1.78
C LEU A 123 -3.71 -11.93 -1.71
N LEU A 124 -4.38 -13.06 -1.96
CA LEU A 124 -3.75 -14.39 -2.00
C LEU A 124 -2.74 -14.49 -3.15
N GLU A 125 -3.06 -13.92 -4.30
CA GLU A 125 -2.19 -13.87 -5.48
C GLU A 125 -0.95 -12.99 -5.21
N LEU A 126 -1.13 -11.81 -4.61
CA LEU A 126 -0.01 -10.98 -4.19
C LEU A 126 0.88 -11.71 -3.19
N HIS A 127 0.28 -12.31 -2.16
CA HIS A 127 0.99 -13.08 -1.16
C HIS A 127 1.82 -14.20 -1.81
N SER A 128 1.22 -15.00 -2.68
CA SER A 128 1.90 -16.10 -3.38
C SER A 128 3.13 -15.58 -4.14
N ARG A 129 3.02 -14.44 -4.83
CA ARG A 129 4.15 -13.80 -5.52
C ARG A 129 5.29 -13.41 -4.57
N MET A 130 4.95 -12.89 -3.41
CA MET A 130 5.92 -12.45 -2.39
C MET A 130 6.48 -13.60 -1.53
N CYS A 131 5.80 -14.75 -1.48
CA CYS A 131 6.17 -15.88 -0.63
C CYS A 131 7.39 -16.62 -1.21
N ASN A 132 8.39 -16.88 -0.37
CA ASN A 132 9.59 -17.63 -0.73
C ASN A 132 9.51 -19.12 -0.35
N GLU A 133 8.58 -19.49 0.53
CA GLU A 133 8.46 -20.84 1.10
C GLU A 133 7.02 -21.39 0.91
N PRO A 134 6.57 -21.58 -0.34
CA PRO A 134 5.19 -21.96 -0.63
C PRO A 134 4.79 -23.32 -0.03
N ASP A 135 5.73 -24.25 0.16
CA ASP A 135 5.45 -25.61 0.63
C ASP A 135 5.03 -25.69 2.11
N ILE A 136 5.56 -24.79 2.94
CA ILE A 136 5.21 -24.72 4.38
C ILE A 136 4.25 -23.58 4.69
N CYS A 137 3.94 -22.73 3.71
CA CYS A 137 3.07 -21.57 3.87
C CYS A 137 1.65 -21.98 4.27
N LYS A 138 1.11 -21.35 5.31
CA LYS A 138 -0.25 -21.59 5.82
C LYS A 138 -1.32 -20.72 5.14
N VAL A 139 -0.93 -19.79 4.26
CA VAL A 139 -1.88 -18.96 3.52
C VAL A 139 -2.62 -19.82 2.49
N PRO A 140 -3.97 -19.81 2.47
CA PRO A 140 -4.75 -20.61 1.55
C PRO A 140 -4.34 -20.36 0.10
N LEU A 141 -4.26 -21.43 -0.69
CA LEU A 141 -3.99 -21.37 -2.13
C LEU A 141 -2.61 -20.82 -2.50
N CYS A 142 -1.74 -20.49 -1.54
CA CYS A 142 -0.42 -19.91 -1.81
C CYS A 142 0.39 -20.76 -2.81
N ARG A 143 0.56 -22.05 -2.52
CA ARG A 143 1.28 -22.99 -3.39
C ARG A 143 0.61 -23.14 -4.77
N HIS A 144 -0.69 -23.37 -4.80
CA HIS A 144 -1.44 -23.54 -6.04
C HIS A 144 -1.34 -22.32 -6.96
N LEU A 145 -1.44 -21.11 -6.39
CA LEU A 145 -1.27 -19.87 -7.14
C LEU A 145 0.17 -19.71 -7.64
N LYS A 146 1.17 -20.07 -6.82
CA LYS A 146 2.60 -19.98 -7.18
C LYS A 146 2.90 -20.82 -8.41
N GLU A 147 2.38 -22.04 -8.44
CA GLU A 147 2.53 -22.98 -9.55
C GLU A 147 1.80 -22.46 -10.81
N LYS A 148 0.54 -22.01 -10.66
CA LYS A 148 -0.28 -21.54 -11.78
C LYS A 148 0.28 -20.29 -12.48
N MET A 149 1.00 -19.44 -11.76
CA MET A 149 1.56 -18.21 -12.32
C MET A 149 2.52 -18.44 -13.48
N GLN A 150 3.16 -19.60 -13.58
CA GLN A 150 4.06 -19.94 -14.69
C GLN A 150 3.34 -19.92 -16.06
N GLN A 151 2.00 -19.92 -16.06
CA GLN A 151 1.15 -19.95 -17.25
C GLN A 151 0.47 -18.61 -17.56
N ASN A 152 0.76 -17.54 -16.81
CA ASN A 152 0.11 -16.24 -16.99
C ASN A 152 0.63 -15.45 -18.21
N SER A 153 -0.16 -14.47 -18.67
CA SER A 153 0.23 -13.58 -19.75
C SER A 153 1.43 -12.70 -19.35
N LYS A 154 2.34 -12.42 -20.30
CA LYS A 154 3.53 -11.56 -20.06
C LYS A 154 3.16 -10.17 -19.53
N LYS A 155 2.00 -9.62 -19.94
CA LYS A 155 1.53 -8.29 -19.53
C LYS A 155 1.08 -8.26 -18.08
N ASP A 156 0.32 -9.27 -17.66
CA ASP A 156 -0.13 -9.38 -16.27
C ASP A 156 1.06 -9.63 -15.34
N GLU A 157 2.02 -10.43 -15.78
CA GLU A 157 3.22 -10.71 -14.99
C GLU A 157 4.07 -9.46 -14.75
N ALA A 158 4.23 -8.59 -15.77
CA ALA A 158 4.95 -7.32 -15.61
C ALA A 158 4.28 -6.39 -14.59
N LYS A 159 2.94 -6.29 -14.62
CA LYS A 159 2.16 -5.50 -13.67
C LYS A 159 2.33 -6.01 -12.24
N TRP A 160 2.25 -7.33 -12.05
CA TRP A 160 2.42 -7.94 -10.75
C TRP A 160 3.84 -7.81 -10.22
N THR A 161 4.85 -7.98 -11.07
CA THR A 161 6.26 -7.78 -10.72
C THR A 161 6.51 -6.36 -10.22
N LEU A 162 5.95 -5.36 -10.93
CA LEU A 162 6.04 -3.97 -10.50
C LEU A 162 5.35 -3.74 -9.14
N LEU A 163 4.15 -4.31 -8.94
CA LEU A 163 3.43 -4.18 -7.68
C LEU A 163 4.23 -4.77 -6.51
N VAL A 164 4.76 -5.99 -6.66
CA VAL A 164 5.60 -6.66 -5.65
C VAL A 164 6.83 -5.81 -5.33
N SER A 165 7.52 -5.31 -6.35
CA SER A 165 8.69 -4.43 -6.17
C SER A 165 8.36 -3.18 -5.36
N LYS A 166 7.25 -2.51 -5.66
CA LYS A 166 6.81 -1.31 -4.92
C LYS A 166 6.43 -1.60 -3.47
N VAL A 167 5.75 -2.71 -3.21
CA VAL A 167 5.39 -3.15 -1.85
C VAL A 167 6.65 -3.45 -1.02
N ILE A 168 7.61 -4.20 -1.57
CA ILE A 168 8.88 -4.51 -0.91
C ILE A 168 9.70 -3.24 -0.66
N THR A 169 9.74 -2.33 -1.64
CA THR A 169 10.45 -1.05 -1.51
C THR A 169 9.84 -0.17 -0.43
N ALA A 170 8.51 -0.09 -0.36
CA ALA A 170 7.80 0.66 0.67
C ALA A 170 8.11 0.14 2.08
N LYS A 171 8.16 -1.19 2.27
CA LYS A 171 8.58 -1.86 3.51
C LYS A 171 10.02 -1.47 3.89
N LYS A 172 10.98 -1.68 2.99
CA LYS A 172 12.41 -1.45 3.25
C LYS A 172 12.70 -0.03 3.74
N ALA A 173 11.98 0.94 3.20
CA ALA A 173 12.20 2.33 3.53
C ALA A 173 11.63 2.77 4.90
N LEU A 174 10.93 1.89 5.64
CA LEU A 174 10.64 2.09 7.08
C LEU A 174 11.85 1.76 7.99
N GLY A 175 12.92 1.18 7.43
CA GLY A 175 14.08 0.72 8.19
C GLY A 175 13.82 -0.55 9.00
N PRO A 176 14.87 -1.14 9.60
CA PRO A 176 14.79 -2.42 10.32
C PRO A 176 13.97 -2.40 11.62
N PHE A 177 13.55 -1.23 12.12
CA PHE A 177 12.95 -1.08 13.45
C PHE A 177 11.42 -1.20 13.50
N SER A 178 10.73 -1.25 12.36
CA SER A 178 9.24 -1.33 12.36
C SER A 178 8.70 -2.77 12.49
N ALA A 179 9.56 -3.78 12.45
CA ALA A 179 9.18 -5.19 12.61
C ALA A 179 9.17 -5.60 14.09
N ARG A 180 8.32 -4.97 14.91
CA ARG A 180 7.97 -5.49 16.24
C ARG A 180 6.48 -5.80 16.33
N HIS A 181 6.02 -6.74 15.51
CA HIS A 181 4.73 -7.40 15.73
C HIS A 181 4.84 -8.92 15.87
N ALA A 182 6.04 -9.49 15.74
CA ALA A 182 6.32 -10.87 16.12
C ALA A 182 6.92 -10.88 17.53
N GLY A 183 6.06 -11.00 18.53
CA GLY A 183 6.47 -11.09 19.92
C GLY A 183 5.27 -11.42 20.77
N LEU A 184 4.96 -12.71 20.86
CA LEU A 184 4.40 -13.37 22.04
C LEU A 184 4.43 -14.88 21.75
N SER A 185 5.37 -15.52 22.45
CA SER A 185 5.52 -16.96 22.63
C SER A 185 4.24 -17.65 23.11
#